data_AF-A0A1I1NXN9-F1
#
_entry.id   AF-A0A1I1NXN9-F1
#
_cell.length_a   1.000
_cell.length_b   1.000
_cell.length_c   1.000
_cell.angle_alpha   90.00
_cell.angle_beta   90.00
_cell.angle_gamma   90.00
#
_symmetry.space_group_name_H-M   'P 1'
#
loop_
_entity.id
_entity.type
_entity.pdbx_description
1 polymer ?
#
loop_
_entity_poly.entity_id
_entity_poly.type
_entity_poly.pdbx_seq_one_letter_code
_entity_poly.pdbx_strand_id
1 'polypeptide(L)'
;MISTSPAHLALVQPSTDNNRIQFQSDVPVKLDTGYTRTLRDKSIWSRIGQVPQGDVYRPFGTIFTIEGRQVHEAYLVVRDRRLVGFYLPGEEHYSPLSTAVPITFGEVE
;
A
#
# COMPACT_ATOMS: atom_id res chain seq x y z
N MET A 1 -0.03 -3.42 -26.97
CA MET A 1 -0.62 -4.40 -26.03
C MET A 1 0.00 -4.15 -24.67
N ILE A 2 -0.78 -3.71 -23.69
CA ILE A 2 -0.30 -3.49 -22.31
C ILE A 2 -0.41 -4.83 -21.59
N SER A 3 0.72 -5.40 -21.20
CA SER A 3 0.79 -6.70 -20.51
C SER A 3 0.24 -6.56 -19.10
N THR A 4 -0.99 -7.03 -18.87
CA THR A 4 -1.55 -7.20 -17.52
C THR A 4 -0.94 -8.47 -16.91
N SER A 5 0.32 -8.37 -16.48
CA SER A 5 0.93 -9.45 -15.68
C SER A 5 0.20 -9.53 -14.33
N PRO A 6 -0.25 -10.72 -13.89
CA PRO A 6 -0.88 -10.88 -12.60
C PRO A 6 0.10 -10.48 -11.48
N ALA A 7 -0.39 -9.71 -10.51
CA ALA A 7 0.40 -9.30 -9.36
C ALA A 7 0.43 -10.45 -8.35
N HIS A 8 1.29 -11.45 -8.59
CA HIS A 8 1.48 -12.53 -7.63
C HIS A 8 2.18 -11.97 -6.38
N LEU A 9 1.49 -11.95 -5.25
CA LEU A 9 2.05 -11.53 -3.97
C LEU A 9 3.00 -12.63 -3.45
N ALA A 10 4.30 -12.36 -3.48
CA ALA A 10 5.27 -13.20 -2.79
C ALA A 10 5.20 -12.89 -1.30
N LEU A 11 4.55 -13.76 -0.52
CA LEU A 11 4.48 -13.63 0.93
C LEU A 11 5.88 -13.72 1.54
N VAL A 12 6.24 -12.76 2.38
CA VAL A 12 7.38 -12.95 3.28
C VAL A 12 6.89 -13.80 4.45
N GLN A 13 7.65 -14.81 4.85
CA GLN A 13 7.35 -15.58 6.06
C GLN A 13 7.17 -14.61 7.24
N PRO A 14 6.13 -14.77 8.08
CA PRO A 14 5.90 -13.87 9.21
C PRO A 14 7.05 -14.01 10.21
N SER A 15 8.06 -13.16 10.07
CA SER A 15 9.11 -12.97 11.06
C SER A 15 8.55 -11.96 12.06
N THR A 16 8.40 -12.39 13.31
CA THR A 16 7.44 -11.84 14.28
C THR A 16 7.67 -10.39 14.71
N ASP A 17 8.78 -9.73 14.38
CA ASP A 17 9.21 -8.62 15.25
C ASP A 17 9.68 -7.29 14.62
N ASN A 18 9.82 -7.13 13.30
CA ASN A 18 10.38 -5.87 12.75
C ASN A 18 9.87 -5.43 11.36
N ASN A 19 8.62 -5.78 11.03
CA ASN A 19 8.05 -5.46 9.71
C ASN A 19 7.00 -4.34 9.75
N ARG A 20 6.84 -3.63 10.88
CA ARG A 20 5.84 -2.58 10.99
C ARG A 20 6.46 -1.20 10.77
N ILE A 21 5.76 -0.38 10.01
CA ILE A 21 6.08 1.02 9.80
C ILE A 21 4.95 1.88 10.37
N GLN A 22 5.31 3.05 10.89
CA GLN A 22 4.37 4.05 11.33
C GLN A 22 4.59 5.34 10.53
N PHE A 23 3.53 5.86 9.92
CA PHE A 23 3.58 7.14 9.22
C PHE A 23 3.83 8.28 10.21
N GLN A 24 4.72 9.20 9.85
CA GLN A 24 5.11 10.33 10.69
C GLN A 24 4.33 11.63 10.36
N SER A 25 3.51 11.60 9.31
CA SER A 25 2.73 12.75 8.85
C SER A 25 1.54 12.28 8.02
N ASP A 26 0.55 13.15 7.90
CA ASP A 26 -0.58 12.98 6.99
C ASP A 26 -0.09 13.01 5.53
N VAL A 27 -0.41 11.98 4.75
CA VAL A 27 -0.06 11.90 3.33
C VAL A 27 -1.34 11.84 2.50
N PRO A 28 -1.70 12.92 1.78
CA PRO A 28 -2.80 12.89 0.84
C PRO A 28 -2.37 12.13 -0.42
N VAL A 29 -3.14 11.13 -0.79
CA VAL A 29 -2.94 10.31 -1.99
C VAL A 29 -4.09 10.57 -2.94
N LYS A 30 -3.77 11.13 -4.10
CA LYS A 30 -4.74 11.32 -5.18
C LYS A 30 -4.81 10.05 -6.02
N LEU A 31 -5.98 9.45 -6.08
CA LEU A 31 -6.27 8.29 -6.91
C LEU A 31 -6.57 8.74 -8.34
N ASP A 32 -6.31 7.86 -9.30
CA ASP A 32 -6.64 8.06 -10.72
C ASP A 32 -8.13 8.23 -10.99
N THR A 33 -8.96 7.76 -10.06
CA THR A 33 -10.41 7.92 -10.05
C THR A 33 -10.85 9.35 -9.73
N GLY A 34 -9.93 10.23 -9.35
CA GLY A 34 -10.19 11.62 -8.96
C GLY A 34 -10.42 11.82 -7.47
N TYR A 35 -10.61 10.73 -6.71
CA TYR A 35 -10.76 10.78 -5.26
C TYR A 35 -9.42 10.98 -4.56
N THR A 36 -9.45 11.59 -3.38
CA THR A 36 -8.26 11.74 -2.53
C THR A 36 -8.46 10.94 -1.26
N ARG A 37 -7.50 10.07 -0.96
CA ARG A 37 -7.46 9.30 0.27
C ARG A 37 -6.26 9.71 1.10
N THR A 38 -6.46 9.85 2.39
CA THR A 38 -5.42 10.30 3.30
C THR A 38 -4.86 9.14 4.11
N LEU A 39 -3.55 8.94 4.05
CA LEU A 39 -2.81 8.10 4.99
C LEU A 39 -2.53 8.96 6.22
N ARG A 40 -3.12 8.59 7.36
CA ARG A 40 -3.07 9.41 8.57
C ARG A 40 -1.69 9.31 9.24
N ASP A 41 -1.29 10.42 9.85
CA ASP A 41 -0.24 10.43 10.86
C ASP A 41 -0.47 9.29 11.88
N LYS A 42 0.63 8.70 12.35
CA LYS A 42 0.68 7.61 13.32
C LYS A 42 -0.01 6.31 12.90
N SER A 43 -0.52 6.21 11.67
CA SER A 43 -1.06 4.95 11.15
C SER A 43 0.04 3.90 11.03
N ILE A 44 -0.27 2.68 11.49
CA ILE A 44 0.68 1.56 11.53
C ILE A 44 0.36 0.59 10.40
N TRP A 45 1.40 0.12 9.72
CA TRP A 45 1.29 -0.78 8.58
C TRP A 45 2.30 -1.91 8.69
N SER A 46 1.88 -3.14 8.49
CA SER A 46 2.76 -4.32 8.53
C SER A 46 3.15 -4.75 7.13
N ARG A 47 4.44 -4.91 6.85
CA ARG A 47 4.94 -5.52 5.62
C ARG A 47 4.59 -7.00 5.59
N ILE A 48 3.87 -7.42 4.56
CA ILE A 48 3.36 -8.80 4.41
C ILE A 48 3.96 -9.54 3.22
N GLY A 49 4.61 -8.82 2.30
CA GLY A 49 5.18 -9.43 1.10
C GLY A 49 5.75 -8.39 0.17
N GLN A 50 5.98 -8.84 -1.06
CA GLN A 50 6.44 -8.00 -2.15
C GLN A 50 5.73 -8.41 -3.44
N VAL A 51 5.45 -7.43 -4.29
CA VAL A 51 5.05 -7.59 -5.70
C VAL A 51 6.14 -7.00 -6.58
N PRO A 52 6.18 -7.25 -7.90
CA PRO A 52 7.22 -6.71 -8.78
C PRO A 52 7.41 -5.17 -8.71
N GLN A 53 6.36 -4.46 -8.30
CA GLN A 53 6.34 -3.01 -8.17
C GLN A 53 6.89 -2.49 -6.84
N GLY A 54 6.97 -3.32 -5.79
CA GLY A 54 7.46 -2.90 -4.47
C GLY A 54 6.95 -3.74 -3.31
N ASP A 55 7.33 -3.32 -2.11
CA ASP A 55 6.95 -3.96 -0.85
C ASP A 55 5.49 -3.69 -0.50
N VAL A 56 4.78 -4.74 -0.08
CA VAL A 56 3.35 -4.67 0.24
C VAL A 56 3.15 -4.55 1.74
N TYR A 57 2.43 -3.51 2.15
CA TYR A 57 2.11 -3.22 3.55
C TYR A 57 0.60 -3.23 3.78
N ARG A 58 0.13 -4.08 4.69
CA ARG A 58 -1.26 -4.09 5.14
C ARG A 58 -1.47 -3.13 6.32
N PRO A 59 -2.64 -2.48 6.46
CA PRO A 59 -2.94 -1.70 7.66
C PRO A 59 -2.96 -2.61 8.90
N PHE A 60 -2.45 -2.11 10.03
CA PHE A 60 -2.47 -2.83 11.31
C PHE A 60 -3.59 -2.31 12.21
N GLY A 61 -4.44 -3.20 12.71
CA GLY A 61 -5.54 -2.86 13.63
C GLY A 61 -6.69 -2.09 12.98
N THR A 62 -6.72 -1.95 11.65
CA THR A 62 -7.80 -1.29 10.91
C THR A 62 -7.89 -1.84 9.48
N ILE A 63 -8.95 -1.48 8.77
CA ILE A 63 -9.13 -1.75 7.34
C ILE A 63 -8.94 -0.44 6.59
N PHE A 64 -8.10 -0.47 5.57
CA PHE A 64 -7.91 0.65 4.67
C PHE A 64 -8.56 0.35 3.32
N THR A 65 -9.27 1.34 2.79
CA THR A 65 -9.98 1.23 1.53
C THR A 65 -9.62 2.37 0.60
N ILE A 66 -9.67 2.11 -0.70
CA ILE A 66 -9.61 3.15 -1.73
C ILE A 66 -10.92 3.20 -2.51
N GLU A 67 -11.26 4.39 -3.00
CA GLU A 67 -12.51 4.64 -3.71
C GLU A 67 -12.26 4.77 -5.21
N GLY A 68 -13.03 4.01 -5.98
CA GLY A 68 -13.16 4.15 -7.42
C GLY A 68 -14.63 4.15 -7.83
N ARG A 69 -15.03 3.24 -8.73
CA ARG A 69 -16.46 2.98 -8.98
C ARG A 69 -17.13 2.26 -7.82
N GLN A 70 -16.34 1.51 -7.05
CA GLN A 70 -16.71 0.82 -5.82
C GLN A 70 -15.63 1.08 -4.75
N VAL A 71 -15.88 0.65 -3.52
CA VAL A 71 -14.93 0.71 -2.42
C VAL A 71 -14.18 -0.61 -2.35
N HIS A 72 -12.85 -0.55 -2.40
CA HIS A 72 -11.98 -1.74 -2.39
C HIS A 72 -11.06 -1.70 -1.17
N GLU A 73 -10.87 -2.85 -0.50
CA GLU A 73 -9.77 -2.99 0.47
C GLU A 73 -8.43 -2.84 -0.26
N ALA A 74 -7.47 -2.15 0.37
CA ALA A 74 -6.21 -1.81 -0.27
C ALA A 74 -5.03 -1.86 0.70
N TYR A 75 -3.95 -2.48 0.24
CA TYR A 75 -2.64 -2.51 0.88
C TYR A 75 -1.67 -1.61 0.13
N LEU A 76 -0.76 -0.95 0.83
CA LEU A 76 0.20 -0.03 0.20
C LEU A 76 1.24 -0.83 -0.56
N VAL A 77 1.61 -0.37 -1.75
CA VAL A 77 2.81 -0.82 -2.45
C VAL A 77 3.83 0.30 -2.43
N VAL A 78 4.94 0.05 -1.73
CA VAL A 78 5.99 1.04 -1.48
C VAL A 78 7.27 0.61 -2.18
N ARG A 79 7.91 1.55 -2.87
CA ARG A 79 9.21 1.37 -3.50
C ARG A 79 10.05 2.61 -3.30
N ASP A 80 11.29 2.45 -2.85
CA ASP A 80 12.23 3.57 -2.66
C ASP A 80 11.65 4.73 -1.83
N ARG A 81 10.95 4.42 -0.71
CA ARG A 81 10.22 5.37 0.15
C ARG A 81 9.16 6.22 -0.57
N ARG A 82 8.59 5.68 -1.64
CA ARG A 82 7.45 6.27 -2.35
C ARG A 82 6.31 5.28 -2.42
N LEU A 83 5.11 5.75 -2.16
CA LEU A 83 3.89 5.00 -2.48
C LEU A 83 3.71 5.02 -4.00
N VAL A 84 3.77 3.85 -4.62
CA VAL A 84 3.68 3.69 -6.09
C VAL A 84 2.33 3.14 -6.55
N GLY A 85 1.56 2.55 -5.62
CA GLY A 85 0.27 1.96 -5.91
C GLY A 85 -0.33 1.25 -4.72
N PHE A 86 -1.37 0.46 -5.00
CA PHE A 86 -2.07 -0.36 -4.02
C PHE A 86 -2.19 -1.80 -4.52
N TYR A 87 -2.11 -2.75 -3.59
CA TYR A 87 -2.48 -4.13 -3.81
C TYR A 87 -3.89 -4.37 -3.28
N LEU A 88 -4.76 -4.94 -4.10
CA LEU A 88 -6.16 -5.22 -3.79
C LEU A 88 -6.30 -6.70 -3.43
N PRO A 89 -6.37 -7.08 -2.14
CA PRO A 89 -6.30 -8.47 -1.73
C PRO A 89 -7.51 -9.30 -2.18
N GLY A 90 -8.71 -8.70 -2.27
CA GLY A 90 -9.91 -9.40 -2.73
C GLY A 90 -9.90 -9.72 -4.23
N GLU A 91 -9.05 -9.05 -5.01
CA GLU A 91 -8.97 -9.19 -6.46
C GLU A 91 -7.60 -9.73 -6.93
N GLU A 92 -6.65 -9.89 -6.01
CA GLU A 92 -5.24 -10.21 -6.30
C GLU A 92 -4.65 -9.30 -7.39
N HIS A 93 -5.00 -8.01 -7.33
CA HIS A 93 -4.73 -7.04 -8.37
C HIS A 93 -3.84 -5.88 -7.88
N TYR A 94 -2.97 -5.40 -8.76
CA TYR A 94 -2.18 -4.20 -8.52
C TYR A 94 -2.84 -2.99 -9.18
N SER A 95 -3.22 -2.01 -8.37
CA SER A 95 -3.74 -0.72 -8.80
C SER A 95 -2.63 0.35 -8.74
N PRO A 96 -2.11 0.82 -9.90
CA PRO A 96 -1.06 1.83 -9.92
C PRO A 96 -1.57 3.20 -9.45
N LEU A 97 -0.67 4.03 -8.92
CA LEU A 97 -0.86 5.47 -8.86
C LEU A 97 -0.20 6.13 -10.07
N SER A 98 -0.90 7.04 -10.77
CA SER A 98 -0.28 7.85 -11.82
C SER A 98 0.93 8.67 -11.36
N THR A 99 0.92 9.10 -10.09
CA THR A 99 2.03 9.87 -9.51
C THR A 99 2.47 9.20 -8.21
N ALA A 100 3.74 8.77 -8.17
CA ALA A 100 4.32 8.24 -6.95
C ALA A 100 4.39 9.32 -5.85
N VAL A 101 3.92 8.99 -4.66
CA VAL A 101 3.83 9.94 -3.53
C VAL A 101 4.98 9.67 -2.55
N PRO A 102 5.83 10.67 -2.24
CA PRO A 102 6.85 10.49 -1.21
C PRO A 102 6.20 10.27 0.15
N ILE A 103 6.70 9.29 0.91
CA ILE A 103 6.19 8.97 2.23
C ILE A 103 7.30 9.00 3.27
N THR A 104 6.95 9.44 4.48
CA THR A 104 7.85 9.47 5.64
C THR A 104 7.28 8.57 6.72
N PHE A 105 8.03 7.53 7.08
CA PHE A 105 7.64 6.57 8.11
C PHE A 105 8.85 6.19 8.97
N GLY A 106 8.59 5.83 10.22
CA GLY A 106 9.55 5.18 11.12
C GLY A 106 9.22 3.69 11.27
N GLU A 107 10.20 2.90 11.68
CA GLU A 107 9.97 1.51 12.11
C GLU A 107 9.35 1.49 13.51
N VAL A 108 8.46 0.53 13.76
CA VAL A 108 7.84 0.32 15.08
C VAL A 108 7.89 -1.16 15.45
N GLU A 109 8.21 -1.43 16.72
CA GLU A 109 8.28 -2.77 17.35
C GLU A 109 6.85 -3.22 17.76
#